data_AF-A0A195AU57-F1
#
_entry.id   AF-A0A195AU57-F1
#
_cell.length_a   1.000
_cell.length_b   1.000
_cell.length_c   1.000
_cell.angle_alpha   90.00
_cell.angle_beta   90.00
_cell.angle_gamma   90.00
#
_symmetry.space_group_name_H-M   'P 1'
#
loop_
_entity.id
_entity.type
_entity.pdbx_description
1 polymer ?
#
loop_
_entity_poly.entity_id
_entity_poly.type
_entity_poly.pdbx_seq_one_letter_code
_entity_poly.pdbx_strand_id
1 'polypeptide(L)'
;MMLLVWACETGKNQAREISTTVHDLLNNIKDEEIKNELQLFSLQILHHKNTFLAKGFTIDAALLTAIMGKITTYLLITIQFLNMSHSCDRKIAINVTQFNYRDT
;
A
#
# COMPACT_ATOMS: atom_id res chain seq x y z
N MET A 1 4.47 7.64 3.99
CA MET A 1 3.25 6.97 3.48
C MET A 1 3.00 5.61 4.09
N MET A 2 4.02 4.74 4.25
CA MET A 2 3.82 3.43 4.87
C MET A 2 3.25 3.52 6.30
N LEU A 3 3.76 4.42 7.15
CA LEU A 3 3.23 4.63 8.51
C LEU A 3 1.78 5.13 8.53
N LEU A 4 1.42 6.02 7.60
CA LEU A 4 0.04 6.52 7.45
C LEU A 4 -0.91 5.38 7.07
N VAL A 5 -0.55 4.61 6.03
CA VAL A 5 -1.33 3.45 5.60
C VAL A 5 -1.44 2.42 6.71
N TRP A 6 -0.35 2.16 7.43
CA TRP A 6 -0.34 1.23 8.56
C TRP A 6 -1.25 1.70 9.70
N ALA A 7 -1.20 2.98 10.08
CA ALA A 7 -2.06 3.53 11.12
C ALA A 7 -3.55 3.47 10.69
N CYS A 8 -3.86 3.80 9.43
CA CYS A 8 -5.21 3.69 8.88
C CYS A 8 -5.70 2.24 8.81
N GLU A 9 -4.84 1.29 8.42
CA GLU A 9 -5.19 -0.15 8.40
C GLU A 9 -5.42 -0.69 9.81
N THR A 10 -4.58 -0.28 10.77
CA THR A 10 -4.72 -0.65 12.18
C THR A 10 -6.04 -0.12 12.75
N GLY A 11 -6.36 1.16 12.52
CA GLY A 11 -7.63 1.73 12.97
C GLY A 11 -8.85 1.04 12.37
N LYS A 12 -8.79 0.64 11.09
CA LYS A 12 -9.84 -0.16 10.43
C LYS A 12 -10.03 -1.51 11.12
N ASN A 13 -8.94 -2.21 11.41
CA ASN A 13 -8.99 -3.52 12.06
C ASN A 13 -9.53 -3.43 13.49
N GLN A 14 -9.06 -2.45 14.27
CA GLN A 14 -9.57 -2.22 15.63
C GLN A 14 -11.06 -1.91 15.63
N ALA A 15 -11.54 -1.07 14.71
CA ALA A 15 -12.95 -0.76 14.64
C ALA A 15 -13.82 -1.96 14.22
N ARG A 16 -13.28 -2.86 13.39
CA ARG A 16 -13.93 -4.14 13.07
C ARG A 16 -13.99 -5.07 14.29
N GLU A 17 -12.92 -5.14 15.08
CA GLU A 17 -12.86 -5.92 16.32
C GLU A 17 -13.85 -5.42 17.37
N ILE A 18 -14.01 -4.09 17.50
CA ILE A 18 -15.05 -3.49 18.34
C ILE A 18 -16.44 -3.94 17.86
N SER A 19 -16.70 -3.87 16.56
CA SER A 19 -17.99 -4.30 15.99
C SER A 19 -18.31 -5.76 16.28
N THR A 20 -17.34 -6.67 16.12
CA THR A 20 -17.53 -8.09 16.44
C THR A 20 -17.77 -8.31 17.93
N THR A 21 -17.00 -7.63 18.78
CA THR A 21 -17.14 -7.72 20.25
C THR A 21 -18.50 -7.25 20.74
N VAL A 22 -19.00 -6.13 20.18
CA VAL A 22 -20.34 -5.60 20.48
C VAL A 22 -21.42 -6.61 20.07
N HIS A 23 -21.26 -7.23 18.90
CA HIS A 23 -22.20 -8.25 18.43
C HIS A 23 -22.23 -9.48 19.35
N ASP A 24 -21.06 -9.95 19.80
CA ASP A 24 -20.96 -11.08 20.74
C ASP A 24 -21.56 -10.76 22.11
N LEU A 25 -21.35 -9.53 22.62
CA LEU A 25 -21.96 -9.04 23.86
C LEU A 25 -23.49 -8.97 23.77
N LEU A 26 -24.01 -8.44 22.66
CA LEU A 26 -25.45 -8.34 22.42
C LEU A 26 -26.18 -9.69 22.47
N ASN A 27 -25.50 -10.77 22.08
CA ASN A 27 -26.06 -12.12 22.13
C ASN A 27 -26.16 -12.70 23.54
N ASN A 28 -25.41 -12.16 24.51
CA ASN A 28 -25.27 -12.72 25.86
C ASN A 28 -25.86 -11.84 26.98
N ILE A 29 -26.15 -10.58 26.70
CA ILE A 29 -26.72 -9.63 27.66
C ILE A 29 -28.21 -9.92 27.93
N LYS A 30 -28.57 -9.95 29.22
CA LYS A 30 -29.95 -10.10 29.70
C LYS A 30 -30.59 -8.78 30.13
N ASP A 31 -29.77 -7.81 30.50
CA ASP A 31 -30.22 -6.47 30.88
C ASP A 31 -30.71 -5.72 29.63
N GLU A 32 -31.98 -5.32 29.65
CA GLU A 32 -32.67 -4.76 28.49
C GLU A 32 -32.25 -3.31 28.20
N GLU A 33 -31.87 -2.54 29.23
CA GLU A 33 -31.37 -1.17 29.08
C GLU A 33 -30.00 -1.20 28.39
N ILE A 34 -29.07 -2.01 28.91
CA ILE A 34 -27.72 -2.18 28.34
C ILE A 34 -27.82 -2.74 26.91
N LYS A 35 -28.74 -3.67 26.66
CA LYS A 35 -28.98 -4.22 25.32
C LYS A 35 -29.37 -3.14 24.32
N ASN A 36 -30.29 -2.26 24.69
CA ASN A 36 -30.77 -1.19 23.82
C ASN A 36 -29.63 -0.20 23.49
N GLU A 37 -28.81 0.17 24.47
CA GLU A 37 -27.65 1.04 24.23
C GLU A 37 -26.61 0.40 23.30
N LEU A 38 -26.26 -0.88 23.52
CA LEU A 38 -25.33 -1.58 22.64
C LEU A 38 -25.89 -1.76 21.22
N GLN A 39 -27.21 -1.96 21.07
CA GLN A 39 -27.84 -2.03 19.75
C GLN A 39 -27.71 -0.69 19.00
N LEU A 40 -27.93 0.43 19.70
CA LEU A 40 -27.76 1.76 19.14
C LEU A 40 -26.31 2.00 18.71
N PHE A 41 -25.36 1.65 19.57
CA PHE A 41 -23.92 1.76 19.26
C PHE A 41 -23.51 0.87 18.08
N SER A 42 -24.00 -0.38 18.04
CA SER A 42 -23.78 -1.31 16.93
C SER A 42 -24.27 -0.75 15.60
N LEU A 43 -25.47 -0.14 15.61
CA LEU A 43 -26.05 0.50 14.43
C LEU A 43 -25.20 1.70 13.97
N GLN A 44 -24.70 2.52 14.90
CA GLN A 44 -23.82 3.64 14.59
C GLN A 44 -22.51 3.17 13.93
N ILE A 45 -21.89 2.11 14.44
CA ILE A 45 -20.68 1.53 13.84
C ILE A 45 -20.97 0.94 12.45
N LEU A 46 -22.09 0.24 12.27
CA LEU A 46 -22.46 -0.35 10.98
C LEU A 46 -22.67 0.71 9.90
N HIS A 47 -23.31 1.82 10.25
CA HIS A 47 -23.61 2.90 9.31
C HIS A 47 -22.38 3.76 8.98
N HIS A 48 -21.34 3.74 9.82
CA HIS A 48 -20.10 4.46 9.58
C HIS A 48 -19.00 3.52 9.05
N LYS A 49 -18.91 3.42 7.72
CA LYS A 49 -17.80 2.69 7.08
C LYS A 49 -16.48 3.39 7.42
N ASN A 50 -15.62 2.75 8.22
CA ASN A 50 -14.32 3.27 8.65
C ASN A 50 -13.31 3.35 7.50
N THR A 51 -13.55 4.22 6.53
CA THR A 51 -12.64 4.44 5.41
C THR A 51 -11.89 5.75 5.64
N PHE A 52 -10.58 5.65 5.85
CA PHE A 52 -9.74 6.83 5.97
C PHE A 52 -9.49 7.42 4.58
N LEU A 53 -9.92 8.67 4.40
CA LEU A 53 -9.80 9.41 3.14
C LEU A 53 -8.79 10.55 3.31
N ALA A 54 -7.92 10.74 2.32
CA ALA A 54 -7.12 11.96 2.19
C ALA A 54 -7.25 12.50 0.78
N LYS A 55 -7.70 13.76 0.66
CA LYS A 55 -7.86 14.46 -0.62
C LYS A 55 -8.67 13.65 -1.66
N GLY A 56 -9.68 12.90 -1.19
CA GLY A 56 -10.54 12.04 -2.02
C GLY A 56 -9.99 10.64 -2.31
N PHE A 57 -8.79 10.31 -1.84
CA PHE A 57 -8.20 8.97 -1.99
C PHE A 57 -8.38 8.14 -0.73
N THR A 58 -8.70 6.85 -0.89
CA THR A 58 -8.66 5.88 0.20
C THR A 58 -7.21 5.63 0.60
N ILE A 59 -6.88 5.86 1.86
CA ILE A 59 -5.58 5.49 2.42
C ILE A 59 -5.64 4.01 2.77
N ASP A 60 -5.20 3.16 1.85
CA ASP A 60 -5.18 1.71 2.01
C ASP A 60 -3.91 1.06 1.44
N ALA A 61 -3.76 -0.24 1.71
CA ALA A 61 -2.65 -1.03 1.20
C ALA A 61 -2.60 -1.08 -0.34
N ALA A 62 -3.74 -0.93 -1.03
CA ALA A 62 -3.80 -0.94 -2.49
C ALA A 62 -3.18 0.34 -3.07
N LEU A 63 -3.47 1.51 -2.50
CA LEU A 63 -2.85 2.78 -2.85
C LEU A 63 -1.34 2.72 -2.65
N LEU A 64 -0.88 2.18 -1.52
CA LEU A 64 0.55 2.01 -1.24
C LEU A 64 1.22 1.11 -2.27
N THR A 65 0.59 -0.04 -2.57
CA THR A 65 1.07 -0.99 -3.57
C THR A 65 1.15 -0.35 -4.96
N ALA A 66 0.16 0.43 -5.35
CA ALA A 66 0.16 1.13 -6.63
C ALA A 66 1.29 2.16 -6.76
N ILE A 67 1.56 2.93 -5.69
CA ILE A 67 2.65 3.90 -5.66
C ILE A 67 4.00 3.17 -5.74
N MET A 68 4.20 2.13 -4.92
CA MET A 68 5.43 1.35 -4.91
C MET A 68 5.67 0.66 -6.26
N GLY A 69 4.63 0.08 -6.87
CA GLY A 69 4.72 -0.54 -8.20
C GLY A 69 5.16 0.45 -9.27
N LYS A 70 4.65 1.68 -9.26
CA LYS A 70 5.11 2.74 -10.19
C LYS A 70 6.57 3.11 -9.97
N ILE A 71 6.98 3.30 -8.71
CA ILE A 71 8.39 3.61 -8.37
C ILE A 71 9.30 2.49 -8.86
N THR A 72 9.00 1.23 -8.53
CA THR A 72 9.78 0.06 -8.96
C THR A 72 9.84 -0.04 -10.48
N THR A 73 8.73 0.20 -11.19
CA THR A 73 8.70 0.17 -12.66
C THR A 73 9.63 1.22 -13.27
N TYR A 74 9.58 2.46 -12.79
CA TYR A 74 10.49 3.51 -13.26
C TYR A 74 11.96 3.21 -12.95
N LEU A 75 12.24 2.65 -11.78
CA LEU A 75 13.59 2.20 -11.42
C LEU A 75 14.09 1.10 -12.37
N LEU A 76 13.27 0.10 -12.67
CA LEU A 76 13.62 -0.98 -13.60
C LEU A 76 13.91 -0.45 -15.01
N ILE A 77 13.07 0.44 -15.52
CA ILE A 77 13.27 1.09 -16.82
C ILE A 77 14.61 1.86 -16.82
N THR A 78 14.88 2.62 -15.77
CA THR A 78 16.13 3.38 -15.63
C THR A 78 17.36 2.48 -15.63
N ILE A 79 17.31 1.37 -14.88
CA ILE A 79 18.39 0.37 -14.83
C ILE A 79 18.61 -0.28 -16.20
N GLN A 80 17.52 -0.61 -16.92
CA GLN A 80 17.62 -1.16 -18.28
C GLN A 80 18.33 -0.20 -19.23
N PHE A 81 17.98 1.09 -19.20
CA PHE A 81 18.66 2.11 -20.01
C PHE A 81 20.13 2.27 -19.62
N LEU A 82 20.45 2.28 -18.32
CA LEU A 82 21.82 2.39 -17.82
C LEU A 82 22.69 1.19 -18.27
N ASN A 83 22.14 -0.02 -18.21
CA ASN A 83 22.85 -1.22 -18.67
C ASN A 83 23.07 -1.20 -20.19
N MET A 84 22.09 -0.69 -20.95
CA MET A 84 22.22 -0.53 -22.39
C MET A 84 23.34 0.47 -22.73
N SER A 85 23.39 1.63 -22.06
CA SER A 85 24.44 2.63 -22.31
C SER A 85 25.83 2.09 -21.99
N HIS A 86 26.03 1.44 -20.84
CA HIS A 86 27.32 0.83 -20.49
C HIS A 86 27.77 -0.25 -21.50
N SER A 87 26.84 -1.00 -22.06
CA SER A 87 27.14 -1.99 -23.10
C SER A 87 27.63 -1.32 -24.39
N CYS A 88 26.97 -0.23 -24.82
CA CYS A 88 27.39 0.57 -25.97
C CYS A 88 28.79 1.17 -25.77
N ASP A 89 29.06 1.77 -24.60
CA ASP A 89 30.37 2.35 -24.27
C ASP A 89 31.48 1.29 -24.33
N ARG A 90 31.23 0.11 -23.75
CA ARG A 90 32.15 -1.03 -23.82
C ARG A 90 32.39 -1.48 -25.26
N LYS A 91 31.34 -1.56 -26.07
CA LYS A 91 31.44 -1.97 -27.48
C LYS A 91 32.27 -0.98 -28.30
N ILE A 92 32.10 0.32 -28.08
CA ILE A 92 32.90 1.36 -28.73
C ILE A 92 34.37 1.23 -28.34
N ALA A 93 34.68 1.03 -27.06
CA ALA A 93 36.06 0.88 -26.57
C ALA A 93 36.79 -0.32 -27.21
N ILE A 94 36.12 -1.46 -27.37
CA ILE A 94 36.69 -2.67 -28.00
C ILE A 94 36.99 -2.41 -29.48
N ASN A 95 36.06 -1.79 -30.22
CA ASN A 95 36.24 -1.52 -31.64
C ASN A 95 37.44 -0.56 -31.91
N VAL A 96 37.61 0.47 -31.08
CA VAL A 96 38.76 1.39 -31.19
C VAL A 96 40.08 0.66 -30.99
N THR A 97 40.15 -0.25 -30.00
CA THR A 97 41.36 -1.02 -29.71
C THR A 97 41.72 -1.97 -30.87
N GLN A 98 40.72 -2.63 -31.47
CA GLN A 98 40.93 -3.51 -32.62
C GLN A 98 41.36 -2.77 -33.88
N PHE A 99 40.82 -1.58 -34.12
CA PHE A 99 41.21 -0.74 -35.26
C PHE A 99 42.68 -0.34 -35.16
N ASN A 100 43.10 0.16 -33.99
CA ASN A 100 44.49 0.57 -33.75
C ASN A 100 45.50 -0.57 -33.92
N TYR A 101 45.14 -1.83 -33.60
CA TYR A 101 46.01 -2.99 -33.82
C TYR A 101 46.11 -3.40 -35.30
N ARG A 102 45.10 -3.09 -36.10
CA ARG A 102 45.04 -3.50 -37.52
C ARG A 102 45.82 -2.56 -38.45
N ASP A 103 46.11 -1.35 -37.99
CA ASP A 103 46.86 -0.32 -38.74
C ASP A 103 48.37 -0.29 -38.42
N THR A 104 48.85 -1.16 -37.53
CA THR A 104 50.28 -1.41 -37.23
C THR A 104 50.74 -2.73 -37.83
#